data_AF-A0A7X6NWI9-F1
#
_entry.id   AF-A0A7X6NWI9-F1
#
_cell.length_a   1.000
_cell.length_b   1.000
_cell.length_c   1.000
_cell.angle_alpha   90.00
_cell.angle_beta   90.00
_cell.angle_gamma   90.00
#
_symmetry.space_group_name_H-M   'P 1'
#
loop_
_entity.id
_entity.type
_entity.pdbx_description
1 polymer ?
#
loop_
_entity_poly.entity_id
_entity_poly.type
_entity_poly.pdbx_seq_one_letter_code
_entity_poly.pdbx_strand_id
1 'polypeptide(L)'
;VRRLSQWDGLDASATANLVQYVRDELAATGAVPDAGTIVIERFRDEIGDWRVCVLSSLGRAVLSPLSMLLRHTLRERYGVEPQVMCTNDGIVLRIPDADGQPPDVEILTSIDLTRVQQIVEDEVGASALFSARFRECAARALLLPKRNPGKRSPLWQQRQRATQLLQVAREYPDFPITLETMRECLHDVFDLPGLMDLLRAIAARRIRVVAVEAEQASPFAQQLLFGLVGTFIYDEDQPVAERRLAALSLDPAMLDELLGGGSEDELLDPAVADELLAEGQRLAPGWQAEDAEQLWDLLRQIGPLTEDEIVERCTPGDSALTWLAELAAQERIQRVSFGPRSQIAQLTGLTEPPVPLASRSSARPREYPAKSADVDSKHPSMWVVSDDLDWLYRGHDTQTPTVAQLTPTAVERLCTRWTRHHVVVWPNQLSQRFGIDEPTVLAAFDRLCAAGELARYGRATSGEASGFIHRRVLESLKVRTLARLRRSVQPVSQADFARFLTSWHELDAPQSGIGALSAAIDQLAG
;
A
#
# COMPACT_ATOMS: atom_id res chain seq x y z
N VAL A 1 28.60 -18.74 -4.05
CA VAL A 1 28.71 -18.76 -5.54
C VAL A 1 29.54 -19.93 -6.08
N ARG A 2 30.89 -19.97 -5.97
CA ARG A 2 31.70 -21.05 -6.61
C ARG A 2 31.30 -22.47 -6.23
N ARG A 3 31.00 -22.73 -4.94
CA ARG A 3 30.53 -24.06 -4.47
C ARG A 3 29.18 -24.46 -5.09
N LEU A 4 28.28 -23.50 -5.29
CA LEU A 4 26.95 -23.75 -5.86
C LEU A 4 27.03 -24.11 -7.34
N SER A 5 27.95 -23.48 -8.08
CA SER A 5 28.19 -23.76 -9.50
C SER A 5 28.77 -25.15 -9.78
N GLN A 6 29.24 -25.86 -8.75
CA GLN A 6 29.86 -27.19 -8.85
C GLN A 6 29.02 -28.26 -8.16
N TRP A 7 27.74 -27.97 -7.87
CA TRP A 7 26.89 -28.89 -7.15
C TRP A 7 26.23 -29.89 -8.11
N ASP A 8 26.69 -31.14 -8.07
CA ASP A 8 26.21 -32.23 -8.95
C ASP A 8 24.76 -32.69 -8.68
N GLY A 9 24.09 -32.13 -7.67
CA GLY A 9 22.73 -32.49 -7.28
C GLY A 9 21.62 -31.68 -7.94
N LEU A 10 21.97 -30.62 -8.68
CA LEU A 10 21.02 -29.71 -9.34
C LEU A 10 21.21 -29.76 -10.86
N ASP A 11 20.13 -29.59 -11.60
CA ASP A 11 20.23 -29.37 -13.04
C ASP A 11 20.86 -28.00 -13.35
N ALA A 12 21.24 -27.79 -14.62
CA ALA A 12 21.94 -26.58 -15.04
C ALA A 12 21.10 -25.30 -14.83
N SER A 13 19.79 -25.37 -15.02
CA SER A 13 18.88 -24.23 -14.86
C SER A 13 18.71 -23.86 -13.39
N ALA A 14 18.49 -24.84 -12.51
CA ALA A 14 18.41 -24.66 -11.08
C ALA A 14 19.72 -24.09 -10.51
N THR A 15 20.86 -24.58 -11.00
CA THR A 15 22.18 -24.05 -10.62
C THR A 15 22.35 -22.59 -11.05
N ALA A 16 21.97 -22.25 -12.29
CA ALA A 16 22.05 -20.89 -12.80
C ALA A 16 21.17 -19.93 -11.99
N ASN A 17 19.91 -20.30 -11.73
CA ASN A 17 18.96 -19.50 -10.95
C ASN A 17 19.45 -19.28 -9.51
N LEU A 18 19.91 -20.34 -8.83
CA LEU A 18 20.41 -20.24 -7.46
C LEU A 18 21.66 -19.36 -7.36
N VAL A 19 22.57 -19.50 -8.33
CA VAL A 19 23.77 -18.66 -8.41
C VAL A 19 23.40 -17.20 -8.65
N GLN A 20 22.42 -16.94 -9.51
CA GLN A 20 21.95 -15.57 -9.77
C GLN A 20 21.29 -14.97 -8.53
N TYR A 21 20.37 -15.70 -7.90
CA TYR A 21 19.68 -15.27 -6.67
C TYR A 21 20.67 -14.87 -5.56
N VAL A 22 21.71 -15.68 -5.34
CA VAL A 22 22.76 -15.36 -4.34
C VAL A 22 23.66 -14.20 -4.77
N ARG A 23 23.85 -13.97 -6.07
CA ARG A 23 24.59 -12.80 -6.57
C ARG A 23 23.79 -11.53 -6.42
N ASP A 24 22.49 -11.57 -6.68
CA ASP A 24 21.59 -10.44 -6.52
C ASP A 24 21.52 -10.03 -5.04
N GLU A 25 21.45 -11.02 -4.14
CA GLU A 25 21.55 -10.78 -2.69
C GLU A 25 22.88 -10.11 -2.32
N LEU A 26 24.01 -10.66 -2.79
CA LEU A 26 25.33 -10.10 -2.51
C LEU A 26 25.48 -8.67 -3.07
N ALA A 27 24.87 -8.38 -4.22
CA ALA A 27 24.89 -7.06 -4.82
C ALA A 27 24.06 -6.05 -4.02
N ALA A 28 22.92 -6.49 -3.47
CA ALA A 28 22.03 -5.64 -2.67
C ALA A 28 22.59 -5.35 -1.27
N THR A 29 23.07 -6.36 -0.55
CA THR A 29 23.42 -6.23 0.88
C THR A 29 24.94 -6.23 1.15
N GLY A 30 25.77 -6.52 0.14
CA GLY A 30 27.23 -6.62 0.27
C GLY A 30 27.72 -7.86 1.03
N ALA A 31 26.81 -8.66 1.58
CA ALA A 31 27.11 -9.89 2.31
C ALA A 31 25.95 -10.87 2.20
N VAL A 32 26.24 -12.17 2.08
CA VAL A 32 25.19 -13.19 2.09
C VAL A 32 25.14 -13.82 3.48
N PRO A 33 23.97 -13.96 4.11
CA PRO A 33 23.86 -14.62 5.41
C PRO A 33 24.25 -16.09 5.29
N ASP A 34 25.08 -16.54 6.23
CA ASP A 34 25.56 -17.91 6.33
C ASP A 34 25.82 -18.29 7.80
N ALA A 35 26.38 -19.48 8.04
CA ALA A 35 26.63 -19.97 9.40
C ALA A 35 27.59 -19.06 10.22
N GLY A 36 28.37 -18.20 9.57
CA GLY A 36 29.30 -17.27 10.21
C GLY A 36 28.90 -15.80 10.05
N THR A 37 27.81 -15.49 9.35
CA THR A 37 27.43 -14.12 8.98
C THR A 37 25.94 -13.91 9.15
N ILE A 38 25.56 -12.92 9.96
CA ILE A 38 24.21 -12.39 10.06
C ILE A 38 24.17 -11.05 9.34
N VAL A 39 23.11 -10.83 8.55
CA VAL A 39 22.88 -9.56 7.86
C VAL A 39 21.68 -8.88 8.50
N ILE A 40 21.85 -7.63 8.91
CA ILE A 40 20.79 -6.74 9.36
C ILE A 40 20.53 -5.76 8.23
N GLU A 41 19.45 -5.97 7.52
CA GLU A 41 19.03 -5.11 6.43
C GLU A 41 17.95 -4.14 6.92
N ARG A 42 18.09 -2.87 6.55
CA ARG A 42 17.18 -1.80 6.96
C ARG A 42 16.72 -1.03 5.74
N PHE A 43 15.43 -0.84 5.62
CA PHE A 43 14.85 -0.03 4.55
C PHE A 43 13.54 0.56 5.05
N ARG A 44 13.10 1.65 4.43
CA ARG A 44 11.78 2.21 4.68
C ARG A 44 10.77 1.49 3.80
N ASP A 45 9.58 1.26 4.34
CA ASP A 45 8.45 0.88 3.51
C ASP A 45 7.85 2.11 2.79
N GLU A 46 6.89 1.88 1.90
CA GLU A 46 6.24 2.97 1.14
C GLU A 46 5.48 3.97 2.04
N ILE A 47 5.23 3.60 3.30
CA ILE A 47 4.51 4.41 4.30
C ILE A 47 5.51 5.23 5.15
N GLY A 48 6.81 4.97 5.00
CA GLY A 48 7.88 5.60 5.77
C GLY A 48 8.26 4.86 7.04
N ASP A 49 7.57 3.78 7.41
CA ASP A 49 7.93 2.97 8.59
C ASP A 49 9.24 2.21 8.31
N TRP A 50 10.05 2.03 9.35
CA TRP A 50 11.28 1.27 9.24
C TRP A 50 11.02 -0.23 9.27
N ARG A 51 11.61 -0.95 8.32
CA ARG A 51 11.74 -2.40 8.32
C ARG A 51 13.17 -2.77 8.63
N VAL A 52 13.34 -3.59 9.66
CA VAL A 52 14.64 -4.14 10.05
C VAL A 52 14.55 -5.66 9.94
N CYS A 53 15.22 -6.20 8.93
CA CYS A 53 15.28 -7.63 8.63
C CYS A 53 16.60 -8.21 9.15
N VAL A 54 16.52 -9.13 10.11
CA VAL A 54 17.67 -9.92 10.57
C VAL A 54 17.68 -11.23 9.78
N LEU A 55 18.52 -11.31 8.76
CA LEU A 55 18.65 -12.46 7.86
C LEU A 55 19.61 -13.50 8.46
N SER A 56 19.14 -14.74 8.64
CA SER A 56 19.91 -15.82 9.27
C SER A 56 19.33 -17.20 8.97
N SER A 57 20.19 -18.19 8.72
CA SER A 57 19.79 -19.57 8.42
C SER A 57 19.70 -20.50 9.64
N LEU A 58 19.60 -19.94 10.85
CA LEU A 58 19.63 -20.70 12.12
C LEU A 58 18.30 -21.36 12.50
N GLY A 59 17.21 -21.10 11.76
CA GLY A 59 15.91 -21.74 11.97
C GLY A 59 15.11 -21.18 13.16
N ARG A 60 13.80 -21.46 13.17
CA ARG A 60 12.87 -20.89 14.16
C ARG A 60 13.15 -21.26 15.61
N ALA A 61 13.76 -22.42 15.88
CA ALA A 61 14.06 -22.83 17.25
C ALA A 61 14.99 -21.84 17.97
N VAL A 62 15.92 -21.21 17.22
CA VAL A 62 16.83 -20.18 17.72
C VAL A 62 16.27 -18.78 17.44
N LEU A 63 15.72 -18.54 16.25
CA LEU A 63 15.27 -17.21 15.86
C LEU A 63 14.00 -16.74 16.61
N SER A 64 13.10 -17.64 17.01
CA SER A 64 11.90 -17.26 17.76
C SER A 64 12.24 -16.66 19.14
N PRO A 65 13.05 -17.31 20.01
CA PRO A 65 13.45 -16.70 21.27
C PRO A 65 14.38 -15.48 21.05
N LEU A 66 15.20 -15.45 19.99
CA LEU A 66 15.94 -14.24 19.62
C LEU A 66 14.98 -13.07 19.33
N SER A 67 13.90 -13.30 18.60
CA SER A 67 12.91 -12.26 18.26
C SER A 67 12.24 -11.67 19.52
N MET A 68 12.03 -12.47 20.56
CA MET A 68 11.55 -12.01 21.87
C MET A 68 12.57 -11.10 22.55
N LEU A 69 13.86 -11.45 22.51
CA LEU A 69 14.93 -10.61 23.03
C LEU A 69 15.03 -9.28 22.27
N LEU A 70 14.93 -9.30 20.95
CA LEU A 70 14.98 -8.08 20.13
C LEU A 70 13.80 -7.16 20.45
N ARG A 71 12.59 -7.72 20.58
CA ARG A 71 11.40 -6.97 20.99
C ARG A 71 11.58 -6.34 22.36
N HIS A 72 12.06 -7.10 23.34
CA HIS A 72 12.33 -6.61 24.69
C HIS A 72 13.37 -5.47 24.68
N THR A 73 14.47 -5.67 23.96
CA THR A 73 15.56 -4.70 23.84
C THR A 73 15.09 -3.40 23.19
N LEU A 74 14.25 -3.50 22.14
CA LEU A 74 13.68 -2.31 21.50
C LEU A 74 12.74 -1.54 22.41
N ARG A 75 11.90 -2.25 23.18
CA ARG A 75 11.05 -1.62 24.18
C ARG A 75 11.86 -0.92 25.27
N GLU A 76 12.84 -1.60 25.84
CA GLU A 76 13.64 -1.08 26.97
C GLU A 76 14.51 0.10 26.55
N ARG A 77 15.12 0.03 25.36
CA ARG A 77 16.14 1.01 24.92
C ARG A 77 15.59 2.15 24.08
N TYR A 78 14.59 1.88 23.24
CA TYR A 78 14.04 2.86 22.31
C TYR A 78 12.61 3.29 22.67
N GLY A 79 11.97 2.63 23.63
CA GLY A 79 10.58 2.92 24.01
C GLY A 79 9.57 2.60 22.91
N VAL A 80 9.96 1.81 21.90
CA VAL A 80 9.12 1.40 20.78
C VAL A 80 8.72 -0.05 20.95
N GLU A 81 7.44 -0.35 20.72
CA GLU A 81 6.92 -1.71 20.61
C GLU A 81 6.90 -2.12 19.13
N PRO A 82 7.90 -2.87 18.64
CA PRO A 82 7.94 -3.29 17.26
C PRO A 82 6.90 -4.38 17.01
N GLN A 83 6.32 -4.40 15.80
CA GLN A 83 5.68 -5.60 15.30
C GLN A 83 6.76 -6.56 14.82
N VAL A 84 6.73 -7.79 15.31
CA VAL A 84 7.77 -8.78 15.07
C VAL A 84 7.20 -10.01 14.39
N MET A 85 7.85 -10.44 13.31
CA MET A 85 7.61 -11.72 12.66
C MET A 85 8.90 -12.54 12.62
N CYS A 86 8.78 -13.83 12.88
CA CYS A 86 9.91 -14.76 12.80
C CYS A 86 9.61 -15.89 11.81
N THR A 87 10.54 -16.15 10.91
CA THR A 87 10.54 -17.31 10.00
C THR A 87 11.76 -18.20 10.28
N ASN A 88 11.99 -19.21 9.45
CA ASN A 88 13.20 -20.03 9.56
C ASN A 88 14.46 -19.31 9.09
N ASP A 89 14.29 -18.31 8.22
CA ASP A 89 15.38 -17.66 7.47
C ASP A 89 15.64 -16.23 7.94
N GLY A 90 14.88 -15.74 8.93
CA GLY A 90 15.10 -14.44 9.54
C GLY A 90 13.98 -13.93 10.41
N ILE A 91 14.19 -12.71 10.91
CA ILE A 91 13.25 -11.95 11.75
C ILE A 91 12.98 -10.62 11.06
N VAL A 92 11.71 -10.22 10.98
CA VAL A 92 11.30 -8.91 10.48
C VAL A 92 10.76 -8.10 11.64
N LEU A 93 11.32 -6.91 11.84
CA LEU A 93 10.87 -5.92 12.82
C LEU A 93 10.31 -4.73 12.06
N ARG A 94 9.06 -4.38 12.32
CA ARG A 94 8.44 -3.14 11.84
C ARG A 94 8.41 -2.13 12.98
N ILE A 95 9.02 -0.97 12.73
CA ILE A 95 9.16 0.12 13.67
C ILE A 95 8.44 1.32 13.04
N PRO A 96 7.34 1.82 13.64
CA PRO A 96 6.65 3.00 13.14
C PRO A 96 7.60 4.18 12.98
N ASP A 97 7.42 5.00 11.94
CA ASP A 97 8.26 6.17 11.64
C ASP A 97 8.31 7.14 12.84
N ALA A 98 9.30 6.93 13.70
CA ALA A 98 9.79 7.90 14.66
C ALA A 98 10.97 8.58 13.97
N ASP A 99 11.13 9.89 14.11
CA ASP A 99 12.22 10.71 13.54
C ASP A 99 13.66 10.25 13.92
N GLY A 100 13.81 9.09 14.57
CA GLY A 100 15.07 8.46 14.95
C GLY A 100 15.63 7.47 13.92
N GLN A 101 16.93 7.21 14.07
CA GLN A 101 17.67 6.21 13.32
C GLN A 101 17.13 4.80 13.66
N PRO A 102 16.94 3.90 12.67
CA PRO A 102 16.60 2.51 12.95
C PRO A 102 17.76 1.82 13.69
N PRO A 103 17.46 0.81 14.51
CA PRO A 103 18.48 0.05 15.22
C PRO A 103 19.47 -0.59 14.25
N ASP A 104 20.76 -0.48 14.55
CA ASP A 104 21.88 -1.04 13.77
C ASP A 104 22.40 -2.33 14.45
N VAL A 105 23.68 -2.68 14.28
CA VAL A 105 24.35 -3.85 14.89
C VAL A 105 24.17 -3.90 16.42
N GLU A 106 23.95 -2.77 17.09
CA GLU A 106 23.73 -2.73 18.53
C GLU A 106 22.51 -3.52 19.00
N ILE A 107 21.51 -3.75 18.15
CA ILE A 107 20.33 -4.54 18.54
C ILE A 107 20.68 -5.99 18.92
N LEU A 108 21.75 -6.56 18.32
CA LEU A 108 22.25 -7.89 18.66
C LEU A 108 23.40 -7.83 19.69
N THR A 109 24.26 -6.82 19.60
CA THR A 109 25.48 -6.75 20.42
C THR A 109 25.27 -6.15 21.81
N SER A 110 24.16 -5.44 22.04
CA SER A 110 23.81 -4.86 23.35
C SER A 110 23.02 -5.79 24.27
N ILE A 111 22.66 -7.00 23.82
CA ILE A 111 21.89 -7.96 24.60
C ILE A 111 22.70 -8.43 25.82
N ASP A 112 22.14 -8.24 27.02
CA ASP A 112 22.71 -8.75 28.26
C ASP A 112 22.54 -10.26 28.37
N LEU A 113 23.64 -10.99 28.15
CA LEU A 113 23.72 -12.45 28.21
C LEU A 113 23.28 -13.03 29.57
N THR A 114 23.34 -12.27 30.65
CA THR A 114 22.94 -12.75 31.99
C THR A 114 21.43 -12.77 32.16
N ARG A 115 20.70 -11.95 31.39
CA ARG A 115 19.23 -11.80 31.46
C ARG A 115 18.48 -12.59 30.39
N VAL A 116 19.18 -13.18 29.41
CA VAL A 116 18.56 -13.85 28.24
C VAL A 116 17.49 -14.87 28.66
N GLN A 117 17.83 -15.79 29.56
CA GLN A 117 16.90 -16.84 29.97
C GLN A 117 15.64 -16.25 30.62
N GLN A 118 15.82 -15.33 31.56
CA GLN A 118 14.71 -14.67 32.25
C GLN A 118 13.80 -13.91 31.27
N ILE A 119 14.39 -13.16 30.32
CA ILE A 119 13.60 -12.40 29.33
C ILE A 119 12.78 -13.34 28.45
N VAL A 120 13.36 -14.46 28.00
CA VAL A 120 12.62 -15.42 27.16
C VAL A 120 11.49 -16.09 27.97
N GLU A 121 11.74 -16.44 29.23
CA GLU A 121 10.73 -16.99 30.15
C GLU A 121 9.56 -16.02 30.38
N ASP A 122 9.85 -14.72 30.55
CA ASP A 122 8.83 -13.69 30.75
C ASP A 122 8.02 -13.43 29.47
N GLU A 123 8.68 -13.33 28.31
CA GLU A 123 8.03 -13.04 27.03
C GLU A 123 7.23 -14.24 26.49
N VAL A 124 7.69 -15.47 26.71
CA VAL A 124 7.01 -16.66 26.16
C VAL A 124 5.62 -16.83 26.77
N GLY A 125 5.42 -16.53 28.06
CA GLY A 125 4.12 -16.68 28.73
C GLY A 125 2.99 -15.81 28.14
N ALA A 126 3.34 -14.68 27.53
CA ALA A 126 2.41 -13.79 26.84
C ALA A 126 2.21 -14.14 25.36
N SER A 127 2.97 -15.09 24.82
CA SER A 127 3.01 -15.38 23.39
C SER A 127 1.84 -16.22 22.87
N ALA A 128 1.58 -16.10 21.55
CA ALA A 128 0.63 -16.97 20.85
C ALA A 128 1.09 -18.44 20.85
N LEU A 129 2.41 -18.70 20.81
CA LEU A 129 2.98 -20.04 20.91
C LEU A 129 2.58 -20.71 22.23
N PHE A 130 2.74 -20.01 23.36
CA PHE A 130 2.38 -20.52 24.67
C PHE A 130 0.89 -20.83 24.74
N SER A 131 0.03 -19.95 24.23
CA SER A 131 -1.41 -20.19 24.18
C SER A 131 -1.78 -21.42 23.35
N ALA A 132 -1.10 -21.64 22.23
CA ALA A 132 -1.30 -22.83 21.38
C ALA A 132 -0.85 -24.11 22.09
N ARG A 133 0.33 -24.11 22.72
CA ARG A 133 0.87 -25.26 23.47
C ARG A 133 0.06 -25.55 24.73
N PHE A 134 -0.40 -24.53 25.45
CA PHE A 134 -1.27 -24.68 26.60
C PHE A 134 -2.56 -25.43 26.25
N ARG A 135 -3.18 -25.08 25.13
CA ARG A 135 -4.36 -25.79 24.61
C ARG A 135 -4.04 -27.26 24.33
N GLU A 136 -2.90 -27.55 23.72
CA GLU A 136 -2.47 -28.92 23.42
C GLU A 136 -2.19 -29.72 24.70
N CYS A 137 -1.46 -29.15 25.65
CA CYS A 137 -1.21 -29.73 26.97
C CYS A 137 -2.52 -30.01 27.72
N ALA A 138 -3.42 -29.03 27.83
CA ALA A 138 -4.70 -29.17 28.51
C ALA A 138 -5.60 -30.23 27.84
N ALA A 139 -5.57 -30.31 26.51
CA ALA A 139 -6.30 -31.33 25.75
C ALA A 139 -5.71 -32.73 25.97
N ARG A 140 -4.38 -32.88 25.94
CA ARG A 140 -3.67 -34.16 26.21
C ARG A 140 -3.91 -34.62 27.65
N ALA A 141 -3.94 -33.70 28.62
CA ALA A 141 -4.24 -33.95 30.02
C ALA A 141 -5.74 -34.17 30.32
N LEU A 142 -6.62 -34.10 29.30
CA LEU A 142 -8.06 -34.31 29.42
C LEU A 142 -8.77 -33.30 30.35
N LEU A 143 -8.19 -32.11 30.58
CA LEU A 143 -8.75 -31.07 31.43
C LEU A 143 -9.80 -30.22 30.71
N LEU A 144 -9.79 -30.21 29.38
CA LEU A 144 -10.80 -29.52 28.59
C LEU A 144 -12.09 -30.37 28.59
N PRO A 145 -13.21 -29.87 29.15
CA PRO A 145 -14.45 -30.63 29.20
C PRO A 145 -14.91 -30.97 27.77
N LYS A 146 -15.56 -32.12 27.59
CA LYS A 146 -16.11 -32.55 26.29
C LYS A 146 -17.63 -32.59 26.38
N ARG A 147 -18.33 -32.08 25.35
CA ARG A 147 -19.80 -32.09 25.31
C ARG A 147 -20.36 -33.50 25.09
N ASN A 148 -19.66 -34.32 24.29
CA ASN A 148 -20.00 -35.71 24.03
C ASN A 148 -18.82 -36.62 24.40
N PRO A 149 -18.94 -37.48 25.42
CA PRO A 149 -17.95 -38.50 25.72
C PRO A 149 -17.69 -39.38 24.48
N GLY A 150 -16.42 -39.58 24.12
CA GLY A 150 -16.03 -40.43 22.98
C GLY A 150 -15.87 -39.73 21.62
N LYS A 151 -16.23 -38.44 21.47
CA LYS A 151 -15.98 -37.68 20.23
C LYS A 151 -14.95 -36.57 20.43
N ARG A 152 -14.10 -36.33 19.42
CA ARG A 152 -13.21 -35.15 19.41
C ARG A 152 -14.07 -33.88 19.38
N SER A 153 -13.70 -32.89 20.18
CA SER A 153 -14.37 -31.58 20.17
C SER A 153 -13.89 -30.76 18.97
N PRO A 154 -14.76 -29.95 18.34
CA PRO A 154 -14.36 -29.01 17.31
C PRO A 154 -13.24 -28.07 17.79
N LEU A 155 -12.31 -27.71 16.90
CA LEU A 155 -11.12 -26.92 17.26
C LEU A 155 -11.47 -25.55 17.86
N TRP A 156 -12.50 -24.88 17.34
CA TRP A 156 -12.94 -23.57 17.85
C TRP A 156 -13.41 -23.64 19.31
N GLN A 157 -14.13 -24.71 19.70
CA GLN A 157 -14.54 -24.92 21.09
C GLN A 157 -13.36 -25.21 22.00
N GLN A 158 -12.37 -25.95 21.49
CA GLN A 158 -11.13 -26.20 22.24
C GLN A 158 -10.33 -24.91 22.44
N ARG A 159 -10.28 -24.03 21.44
CA ARG A 159 -9.66 -22.70 21.55
C ARG A 159 -10.32 -21.88 22.65
N GLN A 160 -11.64 -21.68 22.58
CA GLN A 160 -12.38 -20.88 23.56
C GLN A 160 -12.18 -21.38 25.00
N ARG A 161 -12.30 -22.70 25.22
CA ARG A 161 -12.15 -23.30 26.56
C ARG A 161 -10.73 -23.23 27.08
N ALA A 162 -9.73 -23.45 26.23
CA ALA A 162 -8.34 -23.35 26.64
C ALA A 162 -7.97 -21.90 26.98
N THR A 163 -8.49 -20.91 26.25
CA THR A 163 -8.30 -19.49 26.57
C THR A 163 -8.90 -19.14 27.93
N GLN A 164 -10.13 -19.58 28.21
CA GLN A 164 -10.78 -19.38 29.53
C GLN A 164 -9.98 -20.05 30.65
N LEU A 165 -9.53 -21.29 30.44
CA LEU A 165 -8.71 -22.01 31.42
C LEU A 165 -7.36 -21.30 31.66
N LEU A 166 -6.71 -20.81 30.59
CA LEU A 166 -5.45 -20.10 30.69
C LEU A 166 -5.59 -18.79 31.47
N GLN A 167 -6.69 -18.05 31.28
CA GLN A 167 -6.97 -16.83 32.04
C GLN A 167 -6.98 -17.08 33.56
N VAL A 168 -7.63 -18.16 34.01
CA VAL A 168 -7.64 -18.56 35.42
C VAL A 168 -6.28 -19.12 35.86
N ALA A 169 -5.65 -19.96 35.02
CA ALA A 169 -4.38 -20.60 35.34
C ALA A 169 -3.22 -19.60 35.54
N ARG A 170 -3.30 -18.39 34.96
CA ARG A 170 -2.32 -17.32 35.18
C ARG A 170 -2.23 -16.85 36.63
N GLU A 171 -3.29 -17.00 37.41
CA GLU A 171 -3.29 -16.68 38.84
C GLU A 171 -2.56 -17.74 39.69
N TYR A 172 -2.27 -18.92 39.11
CA TYR A 172 -1.66 -20.06 39.79
C TYR A 172 -0.38 -20.48 39.06
N PRO A 173 0.79 -19.89 39.39
CA PRO A 173 2.07 -20.20 38.73
C PRO A 173 2.43 -21.70 38.78
N ASP A 174 2.02 -22.37 39.85
CA ASP A 174 2.29 -23.81 40.07
C ASP A 174 1.29 -24.73 39.37
N PHE A 175 0.38 -24.19 38.54
CA PHE A 175 -0.58 -25.00 37.80
C PHE A 175 0.15 -25.96 36.85
N PRO A 176 -0.02 -27.30 36.97
CA PRO A 176 0.82 -28.26 36.27
C PRO A 176 0.86 -28.10 34.75
N ILE A 177 -0.25 -27.66 34.14
CA ILE A 177 -0.32 -27.45 32.69
C ILE A 177 0.47 -26.21 32.27
N THR A 178 0.49 -25.16 33.09
CA THR A 178 1.29 -23.96 32.85
C THR A 178 2.77 -24.34 32.88
N LEU A 179 3.20 -25.10 33.89
CA LEU A 179 4.57 -25.58 34.04
C LEU A 179 5.00 -26.49 32.87
N GLU A 180 4.16 -27.46 32.49
CA GLU A 180 4.46 -28.34 31.35
C GLU A 180 4.51 -27.56 30.02
N THR A 181 3.61 -26.59 29.84
CA THR A 181 3.61 -25.73 28.64
C THR A 181 4.87 -24.90 28.57
N MET A 182 5.31 -24.33 29.70
CA MET A 182 6.56 -23.59 29.78
C MET A 182 7.75 -24.50 29.42
N ARG A 183 7.79 -25.71 30.01
CA ARG A 183 8.82 -26.70 29.71
C ARG A 183 8.84 -27.08 28.22
N GLU A 184 7.68 -27.36 27.62
CA GLU A 184 7.58 -27.70 26.19
C GLU A 184 8.05 -26.53 25.30
N CYS A 185 7.66 -25.29 25.61
CA CYS A 185 8.11 -24.13 24.85
C CYS A 185 9.63 -23.93 24.93
N LEU A 186 10.20 -23.96 26.13
CA LEU A 186 11.61 -23.64 26.36
C LEU A 186 12.57 -24.76 25.98
N HIS A 187 12.15 -26.03 26.09
CA HIS A 187 13.03 -27.18 25.90
C HIS A 187 12.74 -28.02 24.64
N ASP A 188 11.49 -28.08 24.17
CA ASP A 188 11.14 -28.90 22.99
C ASP A 188 11.00 -28.05 21.72
N VAL A 189 10.52 -26.81 21.87
CA VAL A 189 10.31 -25.91 20.72
C VAL A 189 11.50 -24.99 20.50
N PHE A 190 12.03 -24.40 21.57
CA PHE A 190 13.18 -23.51 21.51
C PHE A 190 14.51 -24.25 21.69
N ASP A 191 15.54 -23.73 21.05
CA ASP A 191 16.93 -24.10 21.27
C ASP A 191 17.63 -22.96 22.03
N LEU A 192 17.35 -22.84 23.33
CA LEU A 192 18.00 -21.88 24.21
C LEU A 192 19.52 -22.07 24.30
N PRO A 193 20.07 -23.31 24.38
CA PRO A 193 21.51 -23.52 24.29
C PRO A 193 22.11 -22.94 23.00
N GLY A 194 21.50 -23.22 21.85
CA GLY A 194 21.90 -22.69 20.55
C GLY A 194 21.84 -21.16 20.48
N LEU A 195 20.79 -20.55 21.05
CA LEU A 195 20.68 -19.10 21.18
C LEU A 195 21.81 -18.51 22.03
N MET A 196 22.11 -19.13 23.17
CA MET A 196 23.20 -18.66 24.04
C MET A 196 24.56 -18.77 23.36
N ASP A 197 24.80 -19.84 22.61
CA ASP A 197 26.05 -20.02 21.86
C ASP A 197 26.18 -19.03 20.71
N LEU A 198 25.08 -18.73 20.01
CA LEU A 198 24.98 -17.66 19.01
C LEU A 198 25.38 -16.32 19.61
N LEU A 199 24.72 -15.89 20.69
CA LEU A 199 24.96 -14.57 21.29
C LEU A 199 26.38 -14.46 21.86
N ARG A 200 26.92 -15.53 22.46
CA ARG A 200 28.34 -15.60 22.86
C ARG A 200 29.29 -15.52 21.67
N ALA A 201 28.96 -16.14 20.55
CA ALA A 201 29.78 -16.10 19.34
C ALA A 201 29.77 -14.71 18.69
N ILE A 202 28.63 -14.01 18.71
CA ILE A 202 28.52 -12.60 18.29
C ILE A 202 29.35 -11.71 19.21
N ALA A 203 29.21 -11.85 20.53
CA ALA A 203 29.98 -11.07 21.52
C ALA A 203 31.51 -11.29 21.38
N ALA A 204 31.91 -12.54 21.10
CA ALA A 204 33.30 -12.90 20.83
C ALA A 204 33.78 -12.55 19.40
N ARG A 205 32.95 -11.91 18.57
CA ARG A 205 33.21 -11.57 17.16
C ARG A 205 33.59 -12.77 16.28
N ARG A 206 33.14 -13.97 16.64
CA ARG A 206 33.27 -15.19 15.83
C ARG A 206 32.22 -15.27 14.72
N ILE A 207 31.04 -14.71 14.98
CA ILE A 207 29.99 -14.49 13.98
C ILE A 207 30.04 -13.03 13.57
N ARG A 208 30.16 -12.78 12.27
CA ARG A 208 30.15 -11.45 11.67
C ARG A 208 28.71 -10.95 11.60
N VAL A 209 28.46 -9.73 12.08
CA VAL A 209 27.18 -9.04 11.89
C VAL A 209 27.42 -7.88 10.94
N VAL A 210 26.70 -7.85 9.84
CA VAL A 210 26.78 -6.80 8.82
C VAL A 210 25.47 -6.06 8.84
N ALA A 211 25.50 -4.73 8.97
CA ALA A 211 24.33 -3.91 8.78
C ALA A 211 24.40 -3.18 7.45
N VAL A 212 23.28 -3.14 6.76
CA VAL A 212 23.12 -2.44 5.49
C VAL A 212 21.83 -1.63 5.55
N GLU A 213 21.89 -0.41 5.05
CA GLU A 213 20.72 0.40 4.76
C GLU A 213 20.50 0.34 3.25
N ALA A 214 19.33 -0.10 2.83
CA ALA A 214 18.96 -0.30 1.45
C ALA A 214 17.77 0.60 1.09
N GLU A 215 17.68 1.01 -0.18
CA GLU A 215 16.52 1.76 -0.67
C GLU A 215 15.28 0.86 -0.81
N GLN A 216 15.48 -0.43 -1.10
CA GLN A 216 14.44 -1.44 -1.31
C GLN A 216 14.88 -2.76 -0.68
N ALA A 217 13.92 -3.66 -0.43
CA ALA A 217 14.19 -4.98 0.14
C ALA A 217 15.07 -5.84 -0.79
N SER A 218 16.08 -6.49 -0.25
CA SER A 218 16.90 -7.49 -0.93
C SER A 218 16.09 -8.73 -1.32
N PRO A 219 16.56 -9.55 -2.29
CA PRO A 219 15.88 -10.80 -2.63
C PRO A 219 15.54 -11.68 -1.41
N PHE A 220 16.43 -11.77 -0.42
CA PHE A 220 16.18 -12.56 0.79
C PHE A 220 15.17 -11.87 1.73
N ALA A 221 15.26 -10.55 1.92
CA ALA A 221 14.28 -9.83 2.71
C ALA A 221 12.88 -9.85 2.06
N GLN A 222 12.78 -9.79 0.74
CA GLN A 222 11.53 -9.95 -0.01
C GLN A 222 10.87 -11.30 0.29
N GLN A 223 11.63 -12.40 0.32
CA GLN A 223 11.12 -13.71 0.68
C GLN A 223 10.60 -13.76 2.13
N LEU A 224 11.25 -13.07 3.06
CA LEU A 224 10.78 -12.94 4.44
C LEU A 224 9.47 -12.15 4.52
N LEU A 225 9.42 -11.00 3.87
CA LEU A 225 8.24 -10.14 3.81
C LEU A 225 7.04 -10.85 3.17
N PHE A 226 7.25 -11.78 2.25
CA PHE A 226 6.16 -12.59 1.70
C PHE A 226 5.44 -13.43 2.78
N GLY A 227 6.18 -14.00 3.73
CA GLY A 227 5.60 -14.74 4.87
C GLY A 227 4.70 -13.87 5.76
N LEU A 228 4.92 -12.56 5.77
CA LEU A 228 4.10 -11.56 6.47
C LEU A 228 2.67 -11.57 5.92
N VAL A 229 2.53 -11.56 4.59
CA VAL A 229 1.24 -11.50 3.89
C VAL A 229 0.37 -12.72 4.20
N GLY A 230 0.95 -13.92 4.20
CA GLY A 230 0.24 -15.15 4.55
C GLY A 230 -0.27 -15.13 5.99
N THR A 231 0.50 -14.58 6.93
CA THR A 231 0.07 -14.50 8.34
C THR A 231 -1.13 -13.54 8.49
N PHE A 232 -1.13 -12.40 7.80
CA PHE A 232 -2.22 -11.42 7.86
C PHE A 232 -3.49 -11.81 7.08
N ILE A 233 -3.36 -12.56 5.97
CA ILE A 233 -4.52 -13.03 5.19
C ILE A 233 -5.30 -14.12 5.94
N TYR A 234 -4.64 -14.93 6.77
CA TYR A 234 -5.26 -16.04 7.50
C TYR A 234 -5.52 -15.76 8.99
N ASP A 235 -5.16 -14.58 9.50
CA ASP A 235 -5.53 -14.12 10.84
C ASP A 235 -6.89 -13.41 10.77
N GLU A 236 -7.96 -14.20 10.82
CA GLU A 236 -9.36 -13.72 10.69
C GLU A 236 -9.78 -12.73 11.79
N ASP A 237 -9.04 -12.66 12.90
CA ASP A 237 -9.36 -11.84 14.07
C ASP A 237 -8.87 -10.37 13.95
N GLN A 238 -8.14 -9.99 12.89
CA GLN A 238 -7.72 -8.60 12.68
C GLN A 238 -8.78 -7.75 11.95
N PRO A 239 -9.06 -6.52 12.44
CA PRO A 239 -9.93 -5.56 11.75
C PRO A 239 -9.53 -5.39 10.28
N VAL A 240 -10.52 -5.31 9.38
CA VAL A 240 -10.30 -5.16 7.92
C VAL A 240 -9.37 -3.98 7.60
N ALA A 241 -9.41 -2.92 8.42
CA ALA A 241 -8.53 -1.77 8.28
C ALA A 241 -7.05 -2.10 8.55
N GLU A 242 -6.74 -2.90 9.57
CA GLU A 242 -5.37 -3.35 9.86
C GLU A 242 -4.84 -4.28 8.76
N ARG A 243 -5.70 -5.16 8.23
CA ARG A 243 -5.37 -6.01 7.07
C ARG A 243 -5.06 -5.18 5.81
N ARG A 244 -5.85 -4.14 5.54
CA ARG A 244 -5.60 -3.20 4.43
C ARG A 244 -4.33 -2.37 4.62
N LEU A 245 -4.06 -1.90 5.84
CA LEU A 245 -2.82 -1.18 6.18
C LEU A 245 -1.58 -2.05 5.95
N ALA A 246 -1.64 -3.34 6.34
CA ALA A 246 -0.55 -4.28 6.11
C ALA A 246 -0.32 -4.54 4.61
N ALA A 247 -1.38 -4.73 3.83
CA ALA A 247 -1.31 -4.96 2.39
C ALA A 247 -0.78 -3.73 1.62
N LEU A 248 -1.21 -2.52 2.00
CA LEU A 248 -0.77 -1.25 1.40
C LEU A 248 0.67 -0.87 1.77
N SER A 249 1.28 -1.50 2.77
CA SER A 249 2.69 -1.27 3.14
C SER A 249 3.67 -2.04 2.24
N LEU A 250 3.18 -2.93 1.39
CA LEU A 250 4.02 -3.81 0.57
C LEU A 250 4.45 -3.12 -0.73
N ASP A 251 5.62 -3.51 -1.24
CA ASP A 251 6.16 -3.01 -2.50
C ASP A 251 5.28 -3.48 -3.68
N PRO A 252 4.78 -2.57 -4.55
CA PRO A 252 3.96 -2.89 -5.71
C PRO A 252 4.65 -3.82 -6.71
N ALA A 253 5.99 -3.78 -6.84
CA ALA A 253 6.71 -4.72 -7.70
C ALA A 253 6.58 -6.17 -7.18
N MET A 254 6.59 -6.34 -5.86
CA MET A 254 6.34 -7.65 -5.24
C MET A 254 4.87 -8.06 -5.35
N LEU A 255 3.93 -7.13 -5.16
CA LEU A 255 2.49 -7.44 -5.26
C LEU A 255 2.08 -7.89 -6.67
N ASP A 256 2.67 -7.29 -7.71
CA ASP A 256 2.40 -7.65 -9.11
C ASP A 256 2.84 -9.08 -9.45
N GLU A 257 4.02 -9.49 -8.95
CA GLU A 257 4.57 -10.84 -9.13
C GLU A 257 3.77 -11.90 -8.34
N LEU A 258 3.22 -11.51 -7.18
CA LEU A 258 2.61 -12.43 -6.21
C LEU A 258 1.10 -12.63 -6.37
N LEU A 259 0.37 -11.60 -6.80
CA LEU A 259 -1.10 -11.64 -6.88
C LEU A 259 -1.60 -11.82 -8.32
N GLY A 260 -0.68 -11.90 -9.29
CA GLY A 260 -1.01 -11.92 -10.70
C GLY A 260 -1.88 -10.72 -11.04
N GLY A 261 -1.32 -9.51 -10.87
CA GLY A 261 -1.91 -8.21 -11.18
C GLY A 261 -3.43 -8.15 -11.05
N GLY A 262 -3.97 -7.92 -9.84
CA GLY A 262 -5.42 -7.92 -9.66
C GLY A 262 -6.00 -7.49 -8.31
N SER A 263 -5.21 -6.94 -7.38
CA SER A 263 -5.69 -6.51 -6.05
C SER A 263 -5.72 -4.99 -5.85
N GLU A 264 -5.27 -4.20 -6.82
CA GLU A 264 -5.14 -2.74 -6.66
C GLU A 264 -6.48 -2.04 -6.49
N ASP A 265 -7.53 -2.50 -7.17
CA ASP A 265 -8.89 -1.94 -7.11
C ASP A 265 -9.52 -2.05 -5.71
N GLU A 266 -9.11 -3.03 -4.88
CA GLU A 266 -9.67 -3.25 -3.54
C GLU A 266 -8.92 -2.48 -2.43
N LEU A 267 -7.74 -1.92 -2.75
CA LEU A 267 -6.82 -1.30 -1.80
C LEU A 267 -6.88 0.24 -1.81
N LEU A 268 -7.34 0.86 -2.90
CA LEU A 268 -7.38 2.33 -3.04
C LEU A 268 -8.76 2.89 -2.66
N ASP A 269 -8.80 3.95 -1.85
CA ASP A 269 -10.06 4.56 -1.41
C ASP A 269 -10.63 5.47 -2.52
N PRO A 270 -11.84 5.19 -3.04
CA PRO A 270 -12.44 5.94 -4.14
C PRO A 270 -12.69 7.42 -3.79
N ALA A 271 -12.95 7.73 -2.52
CA ALA A 271 -13.14 9.11 -2.09
C ALA A 271 -11.83 9.90 -2.12
N VAL A 272 -10.70 9.25 -1.79
CA VAL A 272 -9.37 9.89 -1.89
C VAL A 272 -8.98 10.09 -3.36
N ALA A 273 -9.35 9.16 -4.24
CA ALA A 273 -9.16 9.32 -5.68
C ALA A 273 -9.95 10.52 -6.23
N ASP A 274 -11.23 10.68 -5.84
CA ASP A 274 -12.05 11.82 -6.23
C ASP A 274 -11.48 13.16 -5.73
N GLU A 275 -10.98 13.21 -4.48
CA GLU A 275 -10.31 14.38 -3.91
C GLU A 275 -9.05 14.77 -4.70
N LEU A 276 -8.17 13.79 -4.96
CA LEU A 276 -6.94 14.03 -5.74
C LEU A 276 -7.22 14.45 -7.17
N LEU A 277 -8.26 13.89 -7.80
CA LEU A 277 -8.70 14.31 -9.12
C LEU A 277 -9.19 15.76 -9.10
N ALA A 278 -10.02 16.13 -8.12
CA ALA A 278 -10.52 17.50 -7.98
C ALA A 278 -9.39 18.51 -7.72
N GLU A 279 -8.41 18.18 -6.86
CA GLU A 279 -7.23 19.03 -6.61
C GLU A 279 -6.34 19.14 -7.86
N GLY A 280 -6.03 18.00 -8.49
CA GLY A 280 -5.20 17.93 -9.70
C GLY A 280 -5.79 18.71 -10.86
N GLN A 281 -7.12 18.68 -11.01
CA GLN A 281 -7.87 19.44 -12.01
C GLN A 281 -8.15 20.89 -11.60
N ARG A 282 -7.72 21.34 -10.42
CA ARG A 282 -7.99 22.71 -9.89
C ARG A 282 -9.50 23.01 -9.74
N LEU A 283 -10.30 21.99 -9.49
CA LEU A 283 -11.75 22.07 -9.24
C LEU A 283 -12.08 22.08 -7.74
N ALA A 284 -11.16 21.64 -6.89
CA ALA A 284 -11.36 21.65 -5.45
C ALA A 284 -11.41 23.09 -4.88
N PRO A 285 -12.22 23.37 -3.84
CA PRO A 285 -12.24 24.67 -3.18
C PRO A 285 -10.84 25.07 -2.70
N GLY A 286 -10.43 26.32 -2.99
CA GLY A 286 -9.09 26.83 -2.67
C GLY A 286 -7.99 26.44 -3.67
N TRP A 287 -8.31 25.68 -4.72
CA TRP A 287 -7.38 25.35 -5.81
C TRP A 287 -7.72 26.06 -7.14
N GLN A 288 -8.89 26.72 -7.21
CA GLN A 288 -9.34 27.46 -8.39
C GLN A 288 -8.51 28.74 -8.59
N ALA A 289 -8.36 29.19 -9.84
CA ALA A 289 -7.67 30.43 -10.15
C ALA A 289 -8.51 31.67 -9.75
N GLU A 290 -7.88 32.59 -9.03
CA GLU A 290 -8.49 33.84 -8.53
C GLU A 290 -8.09 35.09 -9.32
N ASP A 291 -7.06 34.98 -10.17
CA ASP A 291 -6.55 36.08 -11.00
C ASP A 291 -5.95 35.57 -12.32
N ALA A 292 -5.56 36.51 -13.20
CA ALA A 292 -5.00 36.19 -14.52
C ALA A 292 -3.65 35.46 -14.45
N GLU A 293 -2.81 35.70 -13.44
CA GLU A 293 -1.51 35.02 -13.30
C GLU A 293 -1.72 33.56 -12.87
N GLN A 294 -2.64 33.32 -11.94
CA GLN A 294 -3.03 31.97 -11.53
C GLN A 294 -3.68 31.18 -12.66
N LEU A 295 -4.48 31.84 -13.51
CA LEU A 295 -5.02 31.22 -14.73
C LEU A 295 -3.90 30.83 -15.71
N TRP A 296 -2.89 31.68 -15.88
CA TRP A 296 -1.73 31.36 -16.72
C TRP A 296 -0.93 30.19 -16.17
N ASP A 297 -0.66 30.16 -14.85
CA ASP A 297 0.01 29.04 -14.19
C ASP A 297 -0.79 27.73 -14.27
N LEU A 298 -2.12 27.81 -14.18
CA LEU A 298 -3.02 26.67 -14.36
C LEU A 298 -2.90 26.10 -15.78
N LEU A 299 -2.96 26.96 -16.79
CA LEU A 299 -2.76 26.58 -18.19
C LEU A 299 -1.36 26.08 -18.49
N ARG A 300 -0.35 26.40 -17.65
CA ARG A 300 1.03 25.90 -17.72
C ARG A 300 1.26 24.59 -16.94
N GLN A 301 0.36 24.25 -16.02
CA GLN A 301 0.40 22.97 -15.29
C GLN A 301 -0.48 21.90 -15.93
N ILE A 302 -1.75 22.19 -16.23
CA ILE A 302 -2.72 21.18 -16.71
C ILE A 302 -2.54 20.87 -18.20
N GLY A 303 -2.46 21.90 -19.03
CA GLY A 303 -2.32 21.75 -20.49
C GLY A 303 -3.42 22.47 -21.26
N PRO A 304 -3.65 22.08 -22.53
CA PRO A 304 -4.69 22.67 -23.36
C PRO A 304 -6.09 22.45 -22.76
N LEU A 305 -6.84 23.53 -22.58
CA LEU A 305 -8.21 23.53 -22.03
C LEU A 305 -9.19 24.27 -22.93
N THR A 306 -10.46 23.87 -22.92
CA THR A 306 -11.55 24.65 -23.56
C THR A 306 -11.95 25.85 -22.70
N GLU A 307 -12.71 26.78 -23.26
CA GLU A 307 -13.23 27.95 -22.52
C GLU A 307 -14.12 27.50 -21.34
N ASP A 308 -15.01 26.53 -21.58
CA ASP A 308 -15.89 25.98 -20.52
C ASP A 308 -15.08 25.36 -19.37
N GLU A 309 -14.03 24.60 -19.71
CA GLU A 309 -13.14 23.99 -18.72
C GLU A 309 -12.34 25.02 -17.92
N ILE A 310 -11.98 26.15 -18.54
CA ILE A 310 -11.29 27.24 -17.85
C ILE A 310 -12.25 27.91 -16.86
N VAL A 311 -13.50 28.16 -17.25
CA VAL A 311 -14.52 28.74 -16.39
C VAL A 311 -14.78 27.86 -15.16
N GLU A 312 -14.86 26.53 -15.32
CA GLU A 312 -15.03 25.59 -14.20
C GLU A 312 -13.89 25.63 -13.16
N ARG A 313 -12.68 26.01 -13.59
CA ARG A 313 -11.45 26.02 -12.77
C ARG A 313 -11.07 27.41 -12.24
N CYS A 314 -11.88 28.41 -12.52
CA CYS A 314 -11.75 29.75 -11.95
C CYS A 314 -12.78 29.95 -10.83
N THR A 315 -12.51 30.89 -9.93
CA THR A 315 -13.52 31.26 -8.92
C THR A 315 -14.79 31.78 -9.58
N PRO A 316 -15.99 31.53 -8.99
CA PRO A 316 -17.26 31.93 -9.58
C PRO A 316 -17.34 33.44 -9.83
N GLY A 317 -17.43 33.85 -11.10
CA GLY A 317 -17.58 35.24 -11.53
C GLY A 317 -17.31 35.43 -13.03
N ASP A 318 -17.70 36.58 -13.58
CA ASP A 318 -17.53 36.91 -15.02
C ASP A 318 -16.06 37.22 -15.42
N SER A 319 -15.11 37.05 -14.48
CA SER A 319 -13.72 37.47 -14.64
C SER A 319 -12.86 36.48 -15.42
N ALA A 320 -13.23 35.19 -15.48
CA ALA A 320 -12.43 34.14 -16.14
C ALA A 320 -12.18 34.42 -17.64
N LEU A 321 -13.23 34.79 -18.37
CA LEU A 321 -13.14 35.15 -19.79
C LEU A 321 -12.40 36.47 -20.01
N THR A 322 -12.48 37.38 -19.03
CA THR A 322 -11.77 38.67 -19.06
C THR A 322 -10.26 38.46 -18.91
N TRP A 323 -9.84 37.63 -17.95
CA TRP A 323 -8.44 37.26 -17.76
C TRP A 323 -7.87 36.51 -18.97
N LEU A 324 -8.68 35.62 -19.55
CA LEU A 324 -8.30 34.89 -20.76
C LEU A 324 -8.09 35.83 -21.95
N ALA A 325 -8.97 36.82 -22.15
CA ALA A 325 -8.79 37.85 -23.18
C ALA A 325 -7.55 38.72 -22.92
N GLU A 326 -7.27 39.06 -21.66
CA GLU A 326 -6.08 39.82 -21.26
C GLU A 326 -4.78 39.04 -21.57
N LEU A 327 -4.70 37.77 -21.16
CA LEU A 327 -3.55 36.91 -21.43
C LEU A 327 -3.33 36.68 -22.93
N ALA A 328 -4.41 36.58 -23.70
CA ALA A 328 -4.35 36.46 -25.16
C ALA A 328 -3.84 37.76 -25.80
N ALA A 329 -4.27 38.93 -25.32
CA ALA A 329 -3.79 40.23 -25.78
C ALA A 329 -2.31 40.48 -25.45
N GLN A 330 -1.82 39.88 -24.35
CA GLN A 330 -0.40 39.88 -23.97
C GLN A 330 0.43 38.83 -24.72
N GLU A 331 -0.17 38.08 -25.67
CA GLU A 331 0.47 37.00 -26.42
C GLU A 331 1.03 35.86 -25.54
N ARG A 332 0.54 35.72 -24.29
CA ARG A 332 0.98 34.67 -23.35
C ARG A 332 0.25 33.34 -23.55
N ILE A 333 -0.93 33.38 -24.15
CA ILE A 333 -1.72 32.21 -24.52
C ILE A 333 -2.25 32.34 -25.94
N GLN A 334 -2.47 31.22 -26.62
CA GLN A 334 -3.03 31.16 -27.96
C GLN A 334 -4.11 30.08 -28.08
N ARG A 335 -5.08 30.32 -28.97
CA ARG A 335 -6.14 29.38 -29.31
C ARG A 335 -5.68 28.44 -30.41
N VAL A 336 -5.78 27.15 -30.17
CA VAL A 336 -5.32 26.07 -31.06
C VAL A 336 -6.46 25.08 -31.30
N SER A 337 -6.56 24.55 -32.52
CA SER A 337 -7.56 23.52 -32.85
C SER A 337 -6.90 22.15 -32.99
N PHE A 338 -7.41 21.17 -32.24
CA PHE A 338 -6.96 19.79 -32.27
C PHE A 338 -7.85 18.97 -33.20
N GLY A 339 -7.37 18.56 -34.39
CA GLY A 339 -8.13 17.67 -35.28
C GLY A 339 -7.52 17.49 -36.69
N PRO A 340 -7.85 16.38 -37.40
CA PRO A 340 -7.37 16.13 -38.76
C PRO A 340 -8.12 17.00 -39.78
N ARG A 341 -7.36 17.62 -40.70
CA ARG A 341 -7.79 18.63 -41.69
C ARG A 341 -8.79 18.16 -42.76
N SER A 342 -9.31 16.92 -42.70
CA SER A 342 -10.05 16.29 -43.82
C SER A 342 -11.58 16.39 -43.78
N GLN A 343 -12.19 17.16 -42.86
CA GLN A 343 -13.66 17.29 -42.80
C GLN A 343 -14.20 18.71 -42.56
N ILE A 344 -13.49 19.76 -42.99
CA ILE A 344 -14.04 21.15 -42.97
C ILE A 344 -14.54 21.56 -44.37
N ALA A 345 -15.27 20.66 -45.02
CA ALA A 345 -16.00 21.02 -46.23
C ALA A 345 -17.31 20.22 -46.28
N GLN A 346 -18.42 20.95 -46.38
CA GLN A 346 -19.81 20.50 -46.44
C GLN A 346 -20.47 20.25 -45.07
N LEU A 347 -21.29 21.19 -44.60
CA LEU A 347 -22.75 21.12 -44.79
C LEU A 347 -23.46 22.31 -44.12
N THR A 348 -24.27 22.98 -44.94
CA THR A 348 -25.40 23.84 -44.57
C THR A 348 -26.64 22.98 -44.41
N GLY A 349 -27.44 23.14 -43.34
CA GLY A 349 -28.86 22.74 -43.35
C GLY A 349 -29.48 22.24 -42.04
N LEU A 350 -30.21 23.14 -41.37
CA LEU A 350 -31.30 23.02 -40.37
C LEU A 350 -32.02 21.66 -40.18
N THR A 351 -32.34 21.26 -38.92
CA THR A 351 -33.69 21.22 -38.25
C THR A 351 -33.77 20.25 -37.03
N GLU A 352 -34.49 20.64 -35.96
CA GLU A 352 -34.64 19.98 -34.62
C GLU A 352 -35.75 18.85 -34.52
N PRO A 353 -36.21 18.35 -33.32
CA PRO A 353 -35.94 17.03 -32.70
C PRO A 353 -37.24 16.16 -32.47
N PRO A 354 -37.25 14.93 -31.84
CA PRO A 354 -37.36 14.75 -30.36
C PRO A 354 -36.88 13.40 -29.68
N VAL A 355 -36.25 13.49 -28.48
CA VAL A 355 -36.43 12.79 -27.13
C VAL A 355 -36.36 11.20 -27.01
N PRO A 356 -36.31 10.52 -25.81
CA PRO A 356 -35.11 10.02 -25.07
C PRO A 356 -35.12 8.55 -24.47
N LEU A 357 -33.98 8.16 -23.86
CA LEU A 357 -33.72 7.35 -22.62
C LEU A 357 -34.12 5.85 -22.46
N ALA A 358 -33.11 5.01 -22.13
CA ALA A 358 -33.08 4.03 -21.01
C ALA A 358 -31.69 3.33 -20.91
N SER A 359 -30.82 3.67 -19.95
CA SER A 359 -30.56 3.02 -18.63
C SER A 359 -29.93 1.61 -18.64
N ARG A 360 -28.72 1.46 -18.07
CA ARG A 360 -28.46 0.80 -16.76
C ARG A 360 -26.95 0.60 -16.47
N SER A 361 -26.48 1.36 -15.47
CA SER A 361 -25.56 1.00 -14.37
C SER A 361 -24.67 -0.26 -14.47
N SER A 362 -23.37 -0.03 -14.59
CA SER A 362 -22.33 -0.43 -13.61
C SER A 362 -21.11 0.46 -13.84
N ALA A 363 -20.63 1.13 -12.78
CA ALA A 363 -19.56 2.14 -12.73
C ALA A 363 -18.79 2.35 -14.05
N ARG A 364 -19.28 3.28 -14.87
CA ARG A 364 -18.55 3.79 -16.03
C ARG A 364 -17.51 4.81 -15.56
N PRO A 365 -16.40 5.01 -16.31
CA PRO A 365 -15.58 6.19 -16.16
C PRO A 365 -16.49 7.42 -16.14
N ARG A 366 -16.17 8.42 -15.32
CA ARG A 366 -16.90 9.71 -15.29
C ARG A 366 -16.99 10.22 -16.74
N GLU A 367 -18.12 9.98 -17.39
CA GLU A 367 -18.44 10.56 -18.69
C GLU A 367 -18.55 12.07 -18.42
N TYR A 368 -17.60 12.83 -18.94
CA TYR A 368 -17.74 14.28 -19.03
C TYR A 368 -19.09 14.55 -19.70
N PRO A 369 -19.99 15.33 -19.09
CA PRO A 369 -21.33 15.51 -19.63
C PRO A 369 -21.24 16.17 -21.00
N ALA A 370 -21.49 15.40 -22.05
CA ALA A 370 -21.91 15.92 -23.33
C ALA A 370 -23.33 16.48 -23.17
N LYS A 371 -23.47 17.68 -22.58
CA LYS A 371 -24.73 18.42 -22.61
C LYS A 371 -24.57 19.64 -23.52
N SER A 372 -25.28 19.51 -24.65
CA SER A 372 -25.48 20.44 -25.76
C SER A 372 -24.23 20.90 -26.51
N ALA A 373 -23.75 20.05 -27.41
CA ALA A 373 -23.25 20.54 -28.69
C ALA A 373 -23.99 19.78 -29.78
N ASP A 374 -24.61 20.54 -30.68
CA ASP A 374 -25.17 20.03 -31.93
C ASP A 374 -24.21 19.04 -32.60
N VAL A 375 -24.78 18.03 -33.24
CA VAL A 375 -24.14 16.83 -33.81
C VAL A 375 -23.18 17.14 -34.99
N ASP A 376 -22.72 18.37 -35.18
CA ASP A 376 -22.06 18.80 -36.43
C ASP A 376 -20.77 19.64 -36.29
N SER A 377 -19.97 19.51 -35.22
CA SER A 377 -18.65 20.18 -35.17
C SER A 377 -17.53 19.38 -34.47
N LYS A 378 -16.53 18.97 -35.26
CA LYS A 378 -15.38 18.16 -34.85
C LYS A 378 -14.32 18.98 -34.10
N HIS A 379 -14.17 18.65 -32.82
CA HIS A 379 -13.18 19.10 -31.83
C HIS A 379 -13.23 20.59 -31.42
N PRO A 380 -13.34 20.87 -30.10
CA PRO A 380 -13.34 22.24 -29.60
C PRO A 380 -11.94 22.85 -29.70
N SER A 381 -11.89 24.13 -30.05
CA SER A 381 -10.66 24.93 -29.93
C SER A 381 -10.25 25.07 -28.46
N MET A 382 -8.98 24.87 -28.17
CA MET A 382 -8.43 24.91 -26.82
C MET A 382 -7.41 26.05 -26.69
N TRP A 383 -7.24 26.56 -25.48
CA TRP A 383 -6.23 27.55 -25.13
C TRP A 383 -4.96 26.87 -24.62
N VAL A 384 -3.82 27.32 -25.14
CA VAL A 384 -2.49 26.78 -24.84
C VAL A 384 -1.56 27.93 -24.47
N VAL A 385 -0.63 27.73 -23.54
CA VAL A 385 0.42 28.70 -23.24
C VAL A 385 1.34 28.86 -24.45
N SER A 386 1.73 30.09 -24.77
CA SER A 386 2.58 30.37 -25.93
C SER A 386 3.93 29.64 -25.88
N ASP A 387 4.53 29.51 -24.69
CA ASP A 387 5.77 28.74 -24.47
C ASP A 387 5.63 27.25 -24.86
N ASP A 388 4.41 26.72 -24.79
CA ASP A 388 4.17 25.32 -25.14
C ASP A 388 4.12 25.09 -26.65
N LEU A 389 3.86 26.14 -27.44
CA LEU A 389 3.75 26.05 -28.89
C LEU A 389 5.07 25.62 -29.53
N ASP A 390 6.21 26.04 -28.99
CA ASP A 390 7.55 25.74 -29.51
C ASP A 390 7.88 24.25 -29.51
N TRP A 391 7.39 23.50 -28.51
CA TRP A 391 7.62 22.07 -28.41
C TRP A 391 6.42 21.24 -28.88
N LEU A 392 5.19 21.78 -28.82
CA LEU A 392 4.02 21.14 -29.43
C LEU A 392 4.11 21.14 -30.97
N TYR A 393 4.68 22.18 -31.59
CA TYR A 393 4.58 22.43 -33.04
C TYR A 393 5.91 22.78 -33.73
N ARG A 394 7.03 22.10 -33.44
CA ARG A 394 8.31 22.41 -34.12
C ARG A 394 8.17 22.43 -35.66
N GLY A 395 8.26 23.63 -36.21
CA GLY A 395 8.29 23.91 -37.64
C GLY A 395 6.91 24.15 -38.25
N HIS A 396 6.44 25.40 -38.24
CA HIS A 396 6.10 26.13 -39.46
C HIS A 396 5.67 27.57 -39.12
N ASP A 397 5.95 28.43 -40.08
CA ASP A 397 5.65 29.85 -40.14
C ASP A 397 4.17 30.16 -39.85
N THR A 398 3.98 31.36 -39.32
CA THR A 398 2.79 32.11 -38.91
C THR A 398 1.41 31.74 -39.50
N GLN A 399 0.39 31.89 -38.63
CA GLN A 399 -1.07 31.85 -38.85
C GLN A 399 -1.75 30.47 -38.67
N THR A 400 -2.25 30.24 -37.45
CA THR A 400 -3.14 29.15 -36.99
C THR A 400 -2.58 27.72 -37.06
N PRO A 401 -1.93 27.22 -35.97
CA PRO A 401 -1.43 25.85 -35.92
C PRO A 401 -2.59 24.85 -36.00
N THR A 402 -2.54 23.95 -36.98
CA THR A 402 -3.48 22.82 -37.15
C THR A 402 -2.70 21.53 -36.88
N VAL A 403 -3.30 20.59 -36.13
CA VAL A 403 -2.67 19.42 -35.46
C VAL A 403 -2.11 18.29 -36.35
N ALA A 404 -1.68 18.59 -37.57
CA ALA A 404 -1.19 17.56 -38.49
C ALA A 404 0.16 16.92 -38.12
N GLN A 405 0.95 17.46 -37.18
CA GLN A 405 2.33 16.99 -36.92
C GLN A 405 2.79 17.16 -35.46
N LEU A 406 2.12 16.53 -34.48
CA LEU A 406 2.70 16.40 -33.14
C LEU A 406 3.90 15.45 -33.20
N THR A 407 5.05 15.89 -32.70
CA THR A 407 6.23 15.01 -32.60
C THR A 407 6.02 13.93 -31.54
N PRO A 408 6.68 12.76 -31.63
CA PRO A 408 6.58 11.72 -30.59
C PRO A 408 6.93 12.24 -29.17
N THR A 409 7.87 13.18 -29.09
CA THR A 409 8.25 13.85 -27.82
C THR A 409 7.18 14.82 -27.33
N ALA A 410 6.44 15.48 -28.21
CA ALA A 410 5.29 16.31 -27.84
C ALA A 410 4.14 15.46 -27.28
N VAL A 411 3.85 14.31 -27.91
CA VAL A 411 2.84 13.35 -27.41
C VAL A 411 3.21 12.85 -26.02
N GLU A 412 4.47 12.49 -25.81
CA GLU A 412 4.96 11.99 -24.52
C GLU A 412 4.86 13.05 -23.40
N ARG A 413 5.19 14.32 -23.71
CA ARG A 413 4.99 15.45 -22.79
C ARG A 413 3.53 15.70 -22.47
N LEU A 414 2.64 15.66 -23.46
CA LEU A 414 1.20 15.77 -23.25
C LEU A 414 0.67 14.62 -22.36
N CYS A 415 1.11 13.39 -22.63
CA CYS A 415 0.79 12.21 -21.82
C CYS A 415 1.24 12.38 -20.37
N THR A 416 2.49 12.79 -20.16
CA THR A 416 3.07 13.02 -18.82
C THR A 416 2.29 14.09 -18.07
N ARG A 417 2.00 15.20 -18.73
CA ARG A 417 1.28 16.31 -18.12
C ARG A 417 -0.16 15.94 -17.77
N TRP A 418 -0.86 15.28 -18.69
CA TRP A 418 -2.22 14.82 -18.46
C TRP A 418 -2.30 13.84 -17.28
N THR A 419 -1.42 12.84 -17.26
CA THR A 419 -1.39 11.80 -16.21
C THR A 419 -0.98 12.34 -14.83
N ARG A 420 -0.25 13.46 -14.74
CA ARG A 420 0.05 14.12 -13.45
C ARG A 420 -1.15 14.76 -12.78
N HIS A 421 -2.19 15.09 -13.55
CA HIS A 421 -3.39 15.79 -13.09
C HIS A 421 -4.63 14.89 -13.07
N HIS A 422 -4.47 13.60 -13.34
CA HIS A 422 -5.54 12.60 -13.35
C HIS A 422 -5.11 11.38 -12.52
N VAL A 423 -6.09 10.63 -12.01
CA VAL A 423 -5.81 9.40 -11.24
C VAL A 423 -5.59 8.24 -12.20
N VAL A 424 -6.65 7.71 -12.82
CA VAL A 424 -6.55 6.66 -13.84
C VAL A 424 -6.87 7.26 -15.20
N VAL A 425 -5.98 7.03 -16.15
CA VAL A 425 -6.09 7.52 -17.53
C VAL A 425 -6.11 6.34 -18.49
N TRP A 426 -7.01 6.39 -19.47
CA TRP A 426 -7.07 5.43 -20.56
C TRP A 426 -6.60 6.07 -21.87
N PRO A 427 -5.89 5.33 -22.76
CA PRO A 427 -5.38 5.87 -24.03
C PRO A 427 -6.46 6.53 -24.90
N ASN A 428 -7.67 5.97 -24.91
CA ASN A 428 -8.82 6.49 -25.65
C ASN A 428 -9.22 7.91 -25.23
N GLN A 429 -8.98 8.34 -23.99
CA GLN A 429 -9.33 9.68 -23.51
C GLN A 429 -8.48 10.76 -24.18
N LEU A 430 -7.16 10.54 -24.29
CA LEU A 430 -6.28 11.48 -24.99
C LEU A 430 -6.52 11.45 -26.50
N SER A 431 -6.82 10.28 -27.05
CA SER A 431 -7.18 10.12 -28.46
C SER A 431 -8.41 10.95 -28.83
N GLN A 432 -9.49 10.81 -28.06
CA GLN A 432 -10.72 11.59 -28.26
C GLN A 432 -10.50 13.09 -28.04
N ARG A 433 -9.73 13.47 -27.02
CA ARG A 433 -9.50 14.86 -26.65
C ARG A 433 -8.63 15.60 -27.67
N PHE A 434 -7.45 15.05 -27.98
CA PHE A 434 -6.44 15.72 -28.78
C PHE A 434 -6.42 15.29 -30.25
N GLY A 435 -7.27 14.34 -30.64
CA GLY A 435 -7.32 13.81 -32.00
C GLY A 435 -6.05 13.03 -32.40
N ILE A 436 -5.31 12.52 -31.42
CA ILE A 436 -4.10 11.69 -31.61
C ILE A 436 -4.54 10.24 -31.80
N ASP A 437 -3.91 9.52 -32.71
CA ASP A 437 -4.21 8.10 -32.87
C ASP A 437 -3.89 7.30 -31.59
N GLU A 438 -4.81 6.45 -31.19
CA GLU A 438 -4.70 5.64 -29.97
C GLU A 438 -3.41 4.78 -29.91
N PRO A 439 -2.93 4.17 -31.02
CA PRO A 439 -1.66 3.46 -31.03
C PRO A 439 -0.46 4.34 -30.67
N THR A 440 -0.42 5.60 -31.10
CA THR A 440 0.65 6.54 -30.77
C THR A 440 0.61 6.96 -29.29
N VAL A 441 -0.58 7.14 -28.72
CA VAL A 441 -0.76 7.40 -27.28
C VAL A 441 -0.30 6.19 -26.46
N LEU A 442 -0.73 4.99 -26.84
CA LEU A 442 -0.35 3.76 -26.16
C LEU A 442 1.17 3.54 -26.19
N ALA A 443 1.81 3.76 -27.34
CA ALA A 443 3.27 3.66 -27.46
C ALA A 443 4.01 4.68 -26.59
N ALA A 444 3.45 5.87 -26.36
CA ALA A 444 4.01 6.87 -25.45
C ALA A 444 3.86 6.44 -23.99
N PHE A 445 2.68 5.94 -23.59
CA PHE A 445 2.49 5.37 -22.25
C PHE A 445 3.40 4.18 -21.97
N ASP A 446 3.59 3.29 -22.94
CA ASP A 446 4.50 2.14 -22.80
C ASP A 446 5.95 2.59 -22.57
N ARG A 447 6.41 3.65 -23.26
CA ARG A 447 7.73 4.25 -23.01
C ARG A 447 7.83 4.86 -21.62
N LEU A 448 6.81 5.60 -21.18
CA LEU A 448 6.79 6.20 -19.85
C LEU A 448 6.73 5.15 -18.73
N CYS A 449 6.06 4.01 -18.96
CA CYS A 449 6.12 2.86 -18.07
C CYS A 449 7.54 2.27 -18.02
N ALA A 450 8.21 2.10 -19.16
CA ALA A 450 9.58 1.61 -19.21
C ALA A 450 10.58 2.57 -18.54
N ALA A 451 10.29 3.88 -18.54
CA ALA A 451 11.05 4.90 -17.82
C ALA A 451 10.72 5.00 -16.32
N GLY A 452 9.70 4.27 -15.84
CA GLY A 452 9.27 4.28 -14.44
C GLY A 452 8.41 5.48 -14.02
N GLU A 453 7.95 6.31 -14.96
CA GLU A 453 7.10 7.48 -14.66
C GLU A 453 5.61 7.10 -14.51
N LEU A 454 5.15 6.12 -15.27
CA LEU A 454 3.79 5.58 -15.22
C LEU A 454 3.76 4.14 -14.69
N ALA A 455 2.65 3.77 -14.07
CA ALA A 455 2.30 2.39 -13.74
C ALA A 455 1.03 1.99 -14.49
N ARG A 456 0.90 0.70 -14.84
CA ARG A 456 -0.34 0.15 -15.39
C ARG A 456 -1.35 -0.07 -14.26
N TYR A 457 -2.62 0.08 -14.56
CA TYR A 457 -3.73 -0.04 -13.61
C TYR A 457 -4.84 -0.93 -14.19
N GLY A 458 -5.26 -1.93 -13.40
CA GLY A 458 -6.36 -2.86 -13.72
C GLY A 458 -5.98 -4.02 -14.66
N ARG A 459 -6.79 -5.09 -14.65
CA ARG A 459 -6.61 -6.28 -15.51
C ARG A 459 -7.17 -6.07 -16.92
N ALA A 460 -6.39 -6.46 -17.93
CA ALA A 460 -6.92 -6.75 -19.27
C ALA A 460 -7.58 -8.15 -19.28
N THR A 461 -8.65 -8.37 -18.51
CA THR A 461 -9.35 -9.67 -18.48
C THR A 461 -10.22 -9.94 -19.72
N SER A 462 -10.49 -8.93 -20.55
CA SER A 462 -11.44 -9.02 -21.67
C SER A 462 -10.98 -8.32 -22.96
N GLY A 463 -9.70 -7.96 -23.08
CA GLY A 463 -9.20 -7.21 -24.24
C GLY A 463 -9.54 -5.71 -24.22
N GLU A 464 -10.10 -5.20 -23.12
CA GLU A 464 -10.16 -3.76 -22.85
C GLU A 464 -8.78 -3.23 -22.39
N ALA A 465 -8.42 -2.05 -22.87
CA ALA A 465 -7.12 -1.43 -22.63
C ALA A 465 -6.87 -1.19 -21.13
N SER A 466 -5.68 -1.57 -20.65
CA SER A 466 -5.22 -1.25 -19.29
C SER A 466 -5.24 0.26 -19.06
N GLY A 467 -5.68 0.69 -17.87
CA GLY A 467 -5.51 2.05 -17.42
C GLY A 467 -4.05 2.34 -17.07
N PHE A 468 -3.71 3.62 -16.94
CA PHE A 468 -2.39 4.10 -16.55
C PHE A 468 -2.52 5.16 -15.47
N ILE A 469 -1.60 5.15 -14.51
CA ILE A 469 -1.51 6.13 -13.43
C ILE A 469 -0.08 6.67 -13.33
N HIS A 470 0.06 7.98 -13.09
CA HIS A 470 1.37 8.56 -12.82
C HIS A 470 1.87 8.17 -11.44
N ARG A 471 3.14 7.76 -11.32
CA ARG A 471 3.69 7.19 -10.09
C ARG A 471 3.56 8.11 -8.87
N ARG A 472 3.84 9.40 -9.04
CA ARG A 472 3.59 10.43 -8.00
C ARG A 472 2.12 10.54 -7.54
N VAL A 473 1.17 10.35 -8.45
CA VAL A 473 -0.27 10.38 -8.12
C VAL A 473 -0.66 9.12 -7.37
N LEU A 474 -0.14 7.96 -7.80
CA LEU A 474 -0.32 6.69 -7.10
C LEU A 474 0.24 6.76 -5.66
N GLU A 475 1.45 7.29 -5.48
CA GLU A 475 2.06 7.53 -4.16
C GLU A 475 1.18 8.44 -3.29
N SER A 476 0.70 9.56 -3.84
CA SER A 476 -0.17 10.49 -3.12
C SER A 476 -1.51 9.84 -2.72
N LEU A 477 -2.09 9.03 -3.61
CA LEU A 477 -3.33 8.30 -3.38
C LEU A 477 -3.15 7.27 -2.26
N LYS A 478 -2.05 6.51 -2.27
CA LYS A 478 -1.69 5.57 -1.21
C LYS A 478 -1.52 6.27 0.14
N VAL A 479 -0.67 7.30 0.22
CA VAL A 479 -0.38 8.02 1.47
C VAL A 479 -1.65 8.58 2.11
N ARG A 480 -2.53 9.19 1.32
CA ARG A 480 -3.80 9.75 1.82
C ARG A 480 -4.81 8.68 2.22
N THR A 481 -4.90 7.59 1.45
CA THR A 481 -5.73 6.41 1.78
C THR A 481 -5.28 5.81 3.12
N LEU A 482 -3.98 5.66 3.31
CA LEU A 482 -3.37 5.19 4.55
C LEU A 482 -3.62 6.14 5.73
N ALA A 483 -3.46 7.45 5.54
CA ALA A 483 -3.74 8.43 6.58
C ALA A 483 -5.20 8.42 7.03
N ARG A 484 -6.12 8.14 6.10
CA ARG A 484 -7.56 7.96 6.38
C ARG A 484 -7.83 6.66 7.12
N LEU A 485 -7.23 5.55 6.69
CA LEU A 485 -7.31 4.26 7.40
C LEU A 485 -6.70 4.33 8.81
N ARG A 486 -5.55 4.99 8.99
CA ARG A 486 -4.95 5.22 10.32
C ARG A 486 -5.90 6.00 11.23
N ARG A 487 -6.53 7.07 10.73
CA ARG A 487 -7.57 7.81 11.48
C ARG A 487 -8.74 6.92 11.88
N SER A 488 -9.11 5.93 11.07
CA SER A 488 -10.20 4.99 11.41
C SER A 488 -9.82 3.94 12.47
N VAL A 489 -8.53 3.74 12.73
CA VAL A 489 -7.99 2.73 13.68
C VAL A 489 -7.46 3.38 14.97
N GLN A 490 -7.48 4.71 15.09
CA GLN A 490 -7.00 5.38 16.30
C GLN A 490 -7.85 5.03 17.53
N PRO A 491 -7.24 4.77 18.69
CA PRO A 491 -7.97 4.50 19.92
C PRO A 491 -8.85 5.69 20.29
N VAL A 492 -10.15 5.45 20.41
CA VAL A 492 -11.13 6.45 20.83
C VAL A 492 -11.05 6.68 22.35
N SER A 493 -11.50 7.84 22.81
CA SER A 493 -11.56 8.12 24.24
C SER A 493 -12.52 7.15 24.95
N GLN A 494 -12.29 6.89 26.24
CA GLN A 494 -13.21 6.06 27.04
C GLN A 494 -14.64 6.59 27.01
N ALA A 495 -14.83 7.91 26.92
CA ALA A 495 -16.13 8.55 26.85
C ALA A 495 -16.83 8.29 25.50
N ASP A 496 -16.09 8.33 24.39
CA ASP A 496 -16.64 8.03 23.06
C ASP A 496 -16.94 6.53 22.92
N PHE A 497 -16.08 5.68 23.46
CA PHE A 497 -16.31 4.23 23.53
C PHE A 497 -17.56 3.89 24.36
N ALA A 498 -17.74 4.53 25.52
CA ALA A 498 -18.94 4.32 26.35
C ALA A 498 -20.22 4.75 25.62
N ARG A 499 -20.20 5.90 24.93
CA ARG A 499 -21.35 6.37 24.11
C ARG A 499 -21.64 5.43 22.93
N PHE A 500 -20.59 4.98 22.26
CA PHE A 500 -20.72 4.00 21.19
C PHE A 500 -21.33 2.70 21.71
N LEU A 501 -20.83 2.14 22.82
CA LEU A 501 -21.37 0.91 23.40
C LEU A 501 -22.85 1.07 23.76
N THR A 502 -23.25 2.18 24.37
CA THR A 502 -24.66 2.41 24.68
C THR A 502 -25.53 2.47 23.44
N SER A 503 -25.06 3.08 22.35
CA SER A 503 -25.81 3.14 21.08
C SER A 503 -25.81 1.79 20.35
N TRP A 504 -24.68 1.09 20.35
CA TRP A 504 -24.50 -0.23 19.75
C TRP A 504 -25.39 -1.30 20.40
N HIS A 505 -25.58 -1.19 21.73
CA HIS A 505 -26.52 -2.02 22.47
C HIS A 505 -27.95 -1.44 22.48
N GLU A 506 -28.25 -0.42 21.68
CA GLU A 506 -29.59 0.21 21.57
C GLU A 506 -30.15 0.73 22.92
N LEU A 507 -29.26 1.13 23.84
CA LEU A 507 -29.56 1.68 25.17
C LEU A 507 -29.57 3.22 25.20
N ASP A 508 -29.37 3.86 24.05
CA ASP A 508 -29.40 5.32 23.87
C ASP A 508 -30.82 5.89 23.79
N ALA A 509 -31.83 5.04 23.57
CA ALA A 509 -33.23 5.43 23.63
C ALA A 509 -33.69 5.64 25.09
N PRO A 510 -34.29 6.79 25.44
CA PRO A 510 -34.76 7.03 26.80
C PRO A 510 -35.95 6.11 27.13
N GLN A 511 -35.72 5.16 28.03
CA GLN A 511 -36.76 4.30 28.59
C GLN A 511 -36.91 4.54 30.10
N SER A 512 -38.12 4.36 30.63
CA SER A 512 -38.43 4.64 32.03
C SER A 512 -39.19 3.48 32.68
N GLY A 513 -38.84 3.16 33.93
CA GLY A 513 -39.51 2.14 34.74
C GLY A 513 -38.60 0.95 35.08
N ILE A 514 -38.96 0.23 36.14
CA ILE A 514 -38.16 -0.87 36.69
C ILE A 514 -38.00 -2.01 35.67
N GLY A 515 -39.02 -2.29 34.85
CA GLY A 515 -38.95 -3.31 33.80
C GLY A 515 -37.95 -2.98 32.69
N ALA A 516 -37.88 -1.72 32.26
CA ALA A 516 -36.90 -1.27 31.26
C ALA A 516 -35.47 -1.32 31.81
N LEU A 517 -35.28 -0.97 33.09
CA LEU A 517 -33.98 -1.11 33.75
C LEU A 517 -33.53 -2.57 33.83
N SER A 518 -34.43 -3.50 34.19
CA SER A 518 -34.12 -4.93 34.21
C SER A 518 -33.71 -5.45 32.84
N ALA A 519 -34.45 -5.08 31.79
CA ALA A 519 -34.14 -5.50 30.41
C ALA A 519 -32.78 -4.97 29.93
N ALA A 520 -32.45 -3.71 30.25
CA ALA A 520 -31.14 -3.13 29.93
C ALA A 520 -29.99 -3.82 30.68
N ILE A 521 -30.20 -4.17 31.96
CA ILE A 521 -29.20 -4.92 32.76
C ILE A 521 -29.02 -6.32 32.19
N ASP A 522 -30.10 -7.04 31.86
CA ASP A 522 -30.03 -8.37 31.27
C ASP A 522 -29.30 -8.34 29.91
N GLN A 523 -29.57 -7.32 29.10
CA GLN A 523 -28.91 -7.12 27.80
C GLN A 523 -27.40 -6.80 27.92
N LEU A 524 -26.99 -6.07 28.98
CA LEU A 524 -25.58 -5.80 29.26
C LEU A 524 -24.87 -6.98 29.94
N ALA A 525 -25.60 -7.82 30.68
CA ALA A 525 -25.05 -9.00 31.34
C ALA A 525 -24.75 -10.15 30.38
N GLY A 526 -25.45 -10.19 29.23
CA GLY A 526 -25.23 -11.15 28.13
C GLY A 526 -26.20 -12.32 28.14
#